data_AF-A0A6I5WGP8-F1
#
_entry.id   AF-A0A6I5WGP8-F1
#
_cell.length_a   1.000
_cell.length_b   1.000
_cell.length_c   1.000
_cell.angle_alpha   90.00
_cell.angle_beta   90.00
_cell.angle_gamma   90.00
#
_symmetry.space_group_name_H-M   'P 1'
#
loop_
_entity.id
_entity.type
_entity.pdbx_description
1 polymer ?
#
loop_
_entity_poly.entity_id
_entity_poly.type
_entity_poly.pdbx_seq_one_letter_code
_entity_poly.pdbx_strand_id
1 'polypeptide(L)'
;MDSTALRRAYEEVLAEVDVGEFGGPPEGQLSAEQIVAHLAANDELMSEATEAVLAGTPYAYYDLAGVHRPDLDALAAGCGGLAGLATLLRATSQKLVALVDRLGPAADTPVETHLREGFDLIVDEPLPWARVLDLHTRVHLPKHLAQLRMLRTVT
;
A
#
# COMPACT_ATOMS: atom_id res chain seq x y z
N MET A 1 18.63 3.78 1.32
CA MET A 1 18.00 2.44 1.26
C MET A 1 17.81 2.10 -0.22
N ASP A 2 17.92 0.83 -0.60
CA ASP A 2 17.65 0.40 -1.99
C ASP A 2 16.16 0.11 -2.18
N SER A 3 15.48 0.83 -3.09
CA SER A 3 14.07 0.62 -3.41
C SER A 3 13.80 -0.56 -4.35
N THR A 4 14.83 -1.28 -4.82
CA THR A 4 14.70 -2.35 -5.82
C THR A 4 13.67 -3.41 -5.43
N ALA A 5 13.64 -3.84 -4.17
CA ALA A 5 12.64 -4.80 -3.70
C ALA A 5 11.21 -4.24 -3.73
N LEU A 6 11.04 -2.98 -3.30
CA LEU A 6 9.75 -2.29 -3.33
C LEU A 6 9.25 -2.11 -4.77
N ARG A 7 10.12 -1.69 -5.69
CA ARG A 7 9.80 -1.54 -7.11
C ARG A 7 9.31 -2.86 -7.71
N ARG A 8 10.01 -3.97 -7.44
CA ARG A 8 9.59 -5.31 -7.91
C ARG A 8 8.23 -5.73 -7.34
N ALA A 9 8.00 -5.49 -6.05
CA ALA A 9 6.71 -5.81 -5.44
C ALA A 9 5.55 -5.04 -6.10
N TYR A 10 5.74 -3.74 -6.38
CA TYR A 10 4.75 -2.97 -7.13
C TYR A 10 4.59 -3.42 -8.58
N GLU A 11 5.68 -3.77 -9.28
CA GLU A 11 5.62 -4.30 -10.63
C GLU A 11 4.74 -5.57 -10.69
N GLU A 12 4.86 -6.47 -9.71
CA GLU A 12 4.02 -7.67 -9.63
C GLU A 12 2.55 -7.34 -9.35
N VAL A 13 2.27 -6.42 -8.43
CA VAL A 13 0.90 -5.96 -8.14
C VAL A 13 0.28 -5.30 -9.37
N LEU A 14 0.97 -4.35 -9.98
CA LEU A 14 0.48 -3.62 -11.15
C LEU A 14 0.27 -4.55 -12.35
N ALA A 15 1.14 -5.53 -12.54
CA ALA A 15 0.96 -6.53 -13.59
C ALA A 15 -0.31 -7.37 -13.37
N GLU A 16 -0.63 -7.73 -12.13
CA GLU A 16 -1.89 -8.42 -11.83
C GLU A 16 -3.10 -7.51 -12.07
N VAL A 17 -3.04 -6.25 -11.62
CA VAL A 17 -4.10 -5.25 -11.85
C VAL A 17 -4.37 -5.02 -13.33
N ASP A 18 -3.32 -4.99 -14.15
CA ASP A 18 -3.42 -4.81 -15.61
C ASP A 18 -4.12 -5.97 -16.33
N VAL A 19 -4.17 -7.17 -15.73
CA VAL A 19 -4.98 -8.27 -16.28
C VAL A 19 -6.46 -7.90 -16.25
N GLY A 20 -6.93 -7.20 -15.22
CA GLY A 20 -8.27 -6.60 -15.13
C GLY A 20 -9.45 -7.58 -15.05
N GLU A 21 -9.21 -8.89 -15.16
CA GLU A 21 -10.23 -9.94 -15.15
C GLU A 21 -10.51 -10.46 -13.73
N PHE A 22 -11.21 -9.65 -12.94
CA PHE A 22 -11.58 -9.98 -11.55
C PHE A 22 -13.07 -10.29 -11.41
N GLY A 23 -13.38 -11.36 -10.69
CA GLY A 23 -14.72 -11.71 -10.27
C GLY A 23 -15.17 -10.96 -9.02
N GLY A 24 -16.39 -11.23 -8.59
CA GLY A 24 -16.91 -10.69 -7.32
C GLY A 24 -16.12 -11.22 -6.12
N PRO A 25 -15.95 -10.42 -5.05
CA PRO A 25 -15.25 -10.87 -3.87
C PRO A 25 -16.04 -11.95 -3.12
N PRO A 26 -15.35 -12.93 -2.50
CA PRO A 26 -15.97 -13.78 -1.49
C PRO A 26 -16.61 -12.94 -0.37
N GLU A 27 -17.60 -13.50 0.31
CA GLU A 27 -18.27 -12.83 1.42
C GLU A 27 -17.26 -12.38 2.48
N GLY A 28 -17.37 -11.11 2.90
CA GLY A 28 -16.47 -10.54 3.90
C GLY A 28 -15.06 -10.20 3.39
N GLN A 29 -14.73 -10.42 2.12
CA GLN A 29 -13.47 -9.99 1.52
C GLN A 29 -13.62 -8.67 0.73
N LEU A 30 -12.49 -8.07 0.33
CA LEU A 30 -12.44 -6.85 -0.47
C LEU A 30 -12.54 -7.18 -1.96
N SER A 31 -13.20 -6.32 -2.74
CA SER A 31 -13.16 -6.38 -4.21
C SER A 31 -11.78 -5.96 -4.74
N ALA A 32 -11.54 -6.19 -6.03
CA ALA A 32 -10.32 -5.71 -6.69
C ALA A 32 -10.20 -4.19 -6.61
N GLU A 33 -11.28 -3.43 -6.83
CA GLU A 33 -11.25 -1.97 -6.68
C GLU A 33 -10.92 -1.56 -5.25
N GLN A 34 -11.52 -2.21 -4.24
CA GLN A 34 -11.26 -1.89 -2.85
C GLN A 34 -9.81 -2.18 -2.45
N ILE A 35 -9.23 -3.29 -2.94
CA ILE A 35 -7.80 -3.60 -2.71
C ILE A 35 -6.91 -2.53 -3.33
N VAL A 36 -7.15 -2.17 -4.60
CA VAL A 36 -6.31 -1.18 -5.30
C VAL A 36 -6.45 0.21 -4.68
N ALA A 37 -7.68 0.59 -4.30
CA ALA A 37 -7.95 1.84 -3.58
C ALA A 37 -7.22 1.89 -2.23
N HIS A 38 -7.24 0.79 -1.47
CA HIS A 38 -6.54 0.66 -0.20
C HIS A 38 -5.03 0.82 -0.37
N LEU A 39 -4.44 0.13 -1.35
CA LEU A 39 -3.01 0.25 -1.63
C LEU A 39 -2.61 1.69 -2.01
N ALA A 40 -3.36 2.33 -2.92
CA ALA A 40 -3.07 3.70 -3.34
C ALA A 40 -3.20 4.71 -2.17
N ALA A 41 -4.22 4.55 -1.33
CA ALA A 41 -4.38 5.40 -0.14
C ALA A 41 -3.25 5.19 0.87
N ASN A 42 -2.83 3.94 1.09
CA ASN A 42 -1.73 3.62 1.98
C ASN A 42 -0.39 4.18 1.48
N ASP A 43 -0.14 4.13 0.16
CA ASP A 43 1.06 4.70 -0.46
C ASP A 43 1.17 6.21 -0.23
N GLU A 44 0.06 6.95 -0.21
CA GLU A 44 0.06 8.39 0.08
C GLU A 44 0.43 8.66 1.54
N LEU A 45 -0.13 7.92 2.51
CA LEU A 45 0.26 8.05 3.92
C LEU A 45 1.73 7.69 4.15
N MET A 46 2.22 6.64 3.50
CA MET A 46 3.64 6.28 3.56
C MET A 46 4.51 7.36 2.90
N SER A 47 4.03 8.02 1.84
CA SER A 47 4.73 9.12 1.20
C SER A 47 4.82 10.32 2.13
N GLU A 48 3.73 10.71 2.80
CA GLU A 48 3.71 11.77 3.81
C GLU A 48 4.68 11.48 4.98
N ALA A 49 4.65 10.26 5.51
CA ALA A 49 5.58 9.82 6.54
C ALA A 49 7.04 9.90 6.05
N THR A 50 7.30 9.47 4.82
CA THR A 50 8.65 9.52 4.23
C THR A 50 9.12 10.96 4.02
N GLU A 51 8.24 11.86 3.58
CA GLU A 51 8.52 13.29 3.45
C GLU A 51 8.80 13.92 4.81
N ALA A 52 8.05 13.58 5.85
CA ALA A 52 8.27 14.07 7.20
C ALA A 52 9.63 13.59 7.76
N VAL A 53 9.99 12.32 7.55
CA VAL A 53 11.31 11.77 7.90
C VAL A 53 12.42 12.53 7.17
N LEU A 54 12.28 12.77 5.86
CA LEU A 54 13.25 13.54 5.08
C LEU A 54 13.37 15.00 5.56
N ALA A 55 12.28 15.59 6.03
CA ALA A 55 12.24 16.94 6.59
C ALA A 55 12.71 17.02 8.05
N GLY A 56 12.91 15.88 8.73
CA GLY A 56 13.21 15.83 10.16
C GLY A 56 12.05 16.30 11.04
N THR A 57 10.82 16.20 10.56
CA THR A 57 9.60 16.58 11.28
C THR A 57 8.87 15.35 11.82
N PRO A 58 8.17 15.45 12.98
CA PRO A 58 7.43 14.33 13.52
C PRO A 58 6.25 13.93 12.61
N TYR A 59 5.98 12.63 12.55
CA TYR A 59 4.82 12.04 11.91
C TYR A 59 4.46 10.74 12.62
N ALA A 60 3.16 10.45 12.75
CA ALA A 60 2.66 9.18 13.25
C ALA A 60 1.98 8.45 12.08
N TYR A 61 2.49 7.27 11.76
CA TYR A 61 1.95 6.45 10.70
C TYR A 61 0.86 5.54 11.26
N TYR A 62 -0.35 5.72 10.74
CA TYR A 62 -1.49 4.85 10.98
C TYR A 62 -1.74 4.06 9.71
N ASP A 63 -1.64 2.74 9.79
CA ASP A 63 -2.00 1.92 8.66
C ASP A 63 -3.49 1.97 8.40
N LEU A 64 -3.82 1.74 7.13
CA LEU A 64 -5.18 1.79 6.63
C LEU A 64 -5.84 0.41 6.63
N ALA A 65 -5.29 -0.58 7.34
CA ALA A 65 -5.91 -1.91 7.40
C ALA A 65 -7.33 -1.90 7.99
N GLY A 66 -7.71 -0.79 8.64
CA GLY A 66 -9.07 -0.49 9.10
C GLY A 66 -9.89 0.48 8.21
N VAL A 67 -9.48 0.81 6.96
CA VAL A 67 -10.28 1.73 6.12
C VAL A 67 -11.69 1.20 5.99
N HIS A 68 -12.64 2.07 6.26
CA HIS A 68 -14.05 1.75 6.18
C HIS A 68 -14.41 1.52 4.70
N ARG A 69 -14.96 0.35 4.35
CA ARG A 69 -15.30 -0.04 2.96
C ARG A 69 -16.00 1.08 2.15
N PRO A 70 -16.96 1.83 2.71
CA PRO A 70 -17.53 3.01 2.06
C PRO A 70 -16.53 4.06 1.54
N ASP A 71 -15.42 4.28 2.23
CA ASP A 71 -14.40 5.26 1.79
C ASP A 71 -13.62 4.71 0.60
N LEU A 72 -13.32 3.41 0.59
CA LEU A 72 -12.70 2.72 -0.56
C LEU A 72 -13.65 2.73 -1.76
N ASP A 73 -14.94 2.49 -1.53
CA ASP A 73 -15.97 2.53 -2.58
C ASP A 73 -16.12 3.94 -3.15
N ALA A 74 -16.08 4.97 -2.29
CA ALA A 74 -16.13 6.36 -2.72
C ALA A 74 -14.89 6.75 -3.54
N LEU A 75 -13.69 6.31 -3.12
CA LEU A 75 -12.46 6.52 -3.88
C LEU A 75 -12.52 5.80 -5.23
N ALA A 76 -12.96 4.54 -5.25
CA ALA A 76 -13.13 3.76 -6.47
C ALA A 76 -14.11 4.45 -7.45
N ALA A 77 -15.26 4.90 -6.95
CA ALA A 77 -16.23 5.64 -7.75
C ALA A 77 -15.67 6.97 -8.27
N GLY A 78 -14.97 7.73 -7.43
CA GLY A 78 -14.31 8.99 -7.80
C GLY A 78 -13.24 8.83 -8.87
N CYS A 79 -12.55 7.69 -8.91
CA CYS A 79 -11.57 7.35 -9.93
C CYS A 79 -12.20 6.75 -11.21
N GLY A 80 -13.50 6.46 -11.24
CA GLY A 80 -14.13 5.78 -12.38
C GLY A 80 -13.85 4.27 -12.44
N GLY A 81 -13.67 3.64 -11.28
CA GLY A 81 -13.46 2.20 -11.13
C GLY A 81 -12.00 1.76 -11.29
N LEU A 82 -11.80 0.48 -11.56
CA LEU A 82 -10.49 -0.17 -11.52
C LEU A 82 -9.44 0.46 -12.42
N ALA A 83 -9.80 0.91 -13.64
CA ALA A 83 -8.85 1.52 -14.57
C ALA A 83 -8.27 2.85 -14.04
N GLY A 84 -9.12 3.69 -13.44
CA GLY A 84 -8.66 4.93 -12.82
C GLY A 84 -7.88 4.67 -11.53
N LEU A 85 -8.29 3.67 -10.74
CA LEU A 85 -7.55 3.22 -9.58
C LEU A 85 -6.16 2.67 -9.94
N ALA A 86 -6.02 1.95 -11.06
CA ALA A 86 -4.74 1.49 -11.56
C ALA A 86 -3.82 2.68 -11.93
N THR A 87 -4.39 3.73 -12.52
CA THR A 87 -3.66 4.97 -12.81
C THR A 87 -3.20 5.65 -11.52
N LEU A 88 -4.08 5.72 -10.52
CA LEU A 88 -3.76 6.27 -9.20
C LEU A 88 -2.64 5.46 -8.53
N LEU A 89 -2.77 4.14 -8.45
CA LEU A 89 -1.78 3.26 -7.82
C LEU A 89 -0.40 3.39 -8.48
N ARG A 90 -0.33 3.52 -9.81
CA ARG A 90 0.95 3.79 -10.50
C ARG A 90 1.57 5.12 -10.04
N ALA A 91 0.76 6.16 -9.92
CA ALA A 91 1.26 7.48 -9.51
C ALA A 91 1.76 7.46 -8.05
N THR A 92 0.99 6.86 -7.13
CA THR A 92 1.32 6.81 -5.70
C THR A 92 2.54 5.92 -5.45
N SER A 93 2.60 4.73 -6.07
CA SER A 93 3.74 3.83 -5.93
C SER A 93 5.04 4.42 -6.49
N GLN A 94 4.98 5.12 -7.63
CA GLN A 94 6.14 5.82 -8.19
C GLN A 94 6.63 6.95 -7.27
N LYS A 95 5.71 7.73 -6.70
CA LYS A 95 6.03 8.77 -5.70
C LYS A 95 6.74 8.14 -4.50
N LEU A 96 6.17 7.09 -3.91
CA LEU A 96 6.75 6.43 -2.74
C LEU A 96 8.13 5.85 -3.04
N VAL A 97 8.30 5.12 -4.14
CA VAL A 97 9.60 4.57 -4.57
C VAL A 97 10.66 5.68 -4.70
N ALA A 98 10.30 6.80 -5.34
CA ALA A 98 11.22 7.92 -5.52
C ALA A 98 11.59 8.59 -4.18
N LEU A 99 10.67 8.65 -3.21
CA LEU A 99 10.95 9.15 -1.86
C LEU A 99 11.85 8.19 -1.08
N VAL A 100 11.60 6.88 -1.18
CA VAL A 100 12.42 5.84 -0.51
C VAL A 100 13.87 5.87 -1.00
N ASP A 101 14.09 6.09 -2.31
CA ASP A 101 15.43 6.23 -2.87
C ASP A 101 16.22 7.40 -2.25
N ARG A 102 15.53 8.43 -1.73
CA ARG A 102 16.15 9.61 -1.12
C ARG A 102 16.48 9.46 0.36
N LEU A 103 15.93 8.47 1.06
CA LEU A 103 16.02 8.37 2.53
C LEU A 103 17.46 8.28 3.05
N GLY A 104 18.36 7.58 2.33
CA GLY A 104 19.73 7.40 2.82
C GLY A 104 19.78 6.90 4.28
N PRO A 105 20.57 7.53 5.16
CA PRO A 105 20.60 7.23 6.60
C PRO A 105 19.33 7.61 7.37
N ALA A 106 18.49 8.53 6.86
CA ALA A 106 17.26 8.92 7.55
C ALA A 106 16.24 7.77 7.63
N ALA A 107 16.45 6.68 6.90
CA ALA A 107 15.63 5.48 6.97
C ALA A 107 15.60 4.85 8.39
N ASP A 108 16.61 5.08 9.22
CA ASP A 108 16.65 4.57 10.60
C ASP A 108 15.88 5.46 11.60
N THR A 109 15.27 6.55 11.13
CA THR A 109 14.47 7.46 11.98
C THR A 109 13.27 6.71 12.57
N PRO A 110 13.09 6.74 13.91
CA PRO A 110 11.89 6.20 14.54
C PRO A 110 10.65 6.99 14.15
N VAL A 111 9.60 6.28 13.72
CA VAL A 111 8.28 6.82 13.40
C VAL A 111 7.28 6.10 14.28
N GLU A 112 6.44 6.84 15.01
CA GLU A 112 5.31 6.27 15.76
C GLU A 112 4.44 5.48 14.78
N THR A 113 4.31 4.17 15.01
CA THR A 113 3.71 3.25 14.05
C THR A 113 2.57 2.49 14.70
N HIS A 114 1.39 2.66 14.13
CA HIS A 114 0.19 1.92 14.48
C HIS A 114 -0.21 1.10 13.26
N LEU A 115 0.08 -0.20 13.28
CA LEU A 115 -0.16 -1.11 12.17
C LEU A 115 -0.94 -2.33 12.64
N ARG A 116 -2.00 -2.70 11.92
CA ARG A 116 -2.77 -3.90 12.20
C ARG A 116 -3.10 -4.67 10.93
N GLU A 117 -2.28 -5.67 10.63
CA GLU A 117 -2.56 -6.58 9.51
C GLU A 117 -3.23 -7.87 10.00
N GLY A 118 -4.56 -7.93 9.85
CA GLY A 118 -5.35 -9.08 10.31
C GLY A 118 -5.29 -9.29 11.83
N PHE A 119 -5.10 -10.54 12.25
CA PHE A 119 -4.94 -10.91 13.66
C PHE A 119 -3.47 -11.16 14.06
N ASP A 120 -2.58 -11.30 13.07
CA ASP A 120 -1.25 -11.86 13.27
C ASP A 120 -0.16 -10.79 13.42
N LEU A 121 -0.42 -9.55 12.97
CA LEU A 121 0.53 -8.45 13.07
C LEU A 121 -0.16 -7.23 13.66
N ILE A 122 0.28 -6.87 14.87
CA ILE A 122 -0.13 -5.66 15.59
C ILE A 122 1.17 -4.96 16.01
N VAL A 123 1.35 -3.73 15.54
CA VAL A 123 2.42 -2.83 15.94
C VAL A 123 1.76 -1.60 16.54
N ASP A 124 2.20 -1.22 17.73
CA ASP A 124 1.74 -0.04 18.46
C ASP A 124 2.94 0.57 19.22
N GLU A 125 3.99 0.89 18.46
CA GLU A 125 5.27 1.39 18.99
C GLU A 125 6.08 2.11 17.89
N PRO A 126 7.07 2.95 18.25
CA PRO A 126 7.99 3.53 17.28
C PRO A 126 8.83 2.46 16.58
N LEU A 127 8.87 2.49 15.25
CA LEU A 127 9.76 1.65 14.45
C LEU A 127 10.69 2.50 13.59
N PRO A 128 11.93 2.04 13.31
CA PRO A 128 12.73 2.63 12.23
C PRO A 128 11.91 2.64 10.94
N TRP A 129 11.88 3.76 10.22
CA TRP A 129 11.05 3.90 9.02
C TRP A 129 11.34 2.82 7.96
N ALA A 130 12.61 2.43 7.83
CA ALA A 130 13.06 1.30 7.01
C ALA A 130 12.31 0.00 7.35
N ARG A 131 12.00 -0.24 8.62
CA ARG A 131 11.29 -1.45 9.05
C ARG A 131 9.83 -1.43 8.59
N VAL A 132 9.17 -0.28 8.63
CA VAL A 132 7.79 -0.12 8.14
C VAL A 132 7.73 -0.32 6.62
N LEU A 133 8.68 0.27 5.89
CA LEU A 133 8.83 0.07 4.44
C LEU A 133 9.09 -1.41 4.07
N ASP A 134 9.88 -2.12 4.87
CA ASP A 134 10.15 -3.54 4.68
C ASP A 134 8.90 -4.40 4.92
N LEU A 135 8.10 -4.09 5.96
CA LEU A 135 6.81 -4.74 6.20
C LEU A 135 5.83 -4.49 5.03
N HIS A 136 5.76 -3.27 4.52
CA HIS A 136 4.95 -2.96 3.36
C HIS A 136 5.40 -3.79 2.13
N THR A 137 6.70 -3.82 1.87
CA THR A 137 7.31 -4.52 0.73
C THR A 137 7.13 -6.03 0.78
N ARG A 138 7.34 -6.65 1.95
CA ARG A 138 7.46 -8.11 2.09
C ARG A 138 6.20 -8.79 2.63
N VAL A 139 5.28 -8.03 3.21
CA VAL A 139 4.07 -8.58 3.83
C VAL A 139 2.82 -8.00 3.17
N HIS A 140 2.67 -6.68 3.20
CA HIS A 140 1.44 -6.01 2.75
C HIS A 140 1.19 -6.17 1.24
N LEU A 141 2.17 -5.78 0.40
CA LEU A 141 2.04 -5.91 -1.07
C LEU A 141 1.85 -7.38 -1.51
N PRO A 142 2.66 -8.36 -1.05
CA PRO A 142 2.44 -9.77 -1.41
C PRO A 142 1.10 -10.32 -0.94
N LYS A 143 0.59 -9.89 0.23
CA LYS A 143 -0.73 -10.28 0.72
C LYS A 143 -1.83 -9.81 -0.24
N HIS A 144 -1.81 -8.55 -0.62
CA HIS A 144 -2.82 -7.99 -1.53
C HIS A 144 -2.69 -8.54 -2.96
N LEU A 145 -1.47 -8.82 -3.42
CA LEU A 145 -1.25 -9.55 -4.67
C LEU A 145 -1.90 -10.94 -4.64
N ALA A 146 -1.74 -11.69 -3.55
CA ALA A 146 -2.38 -12.99 -3.40
C ALA A 146 -3.92 -12.87 -3.40
N GLN A 147 -4.47 -11.84 -2.75
CA GLN A 147 -5.91 -11.57 -2.77
C GLN A 147 -6.41 -11.24 -4.18
N LEU A 148 -5.72 -10.38 -4.93
CA LEU A 148 -6.06 -10.08 -6.33
C LEU A 148 -6.06 -11.36 -7.19
N ARG A 149 -5.05 -12.21 -7.04
CA ARG A 149 -4.97 -13.50 -7.75
C ARG A 149 -6.12 -14.44 -7.41
N MET A 150 -6.60 -14.42 -6.17
CA MET A 150 -7.78 -15.22 -5.77
C MET A 150 -9.08 -14.71 -6.42
N LEU A 151 -9.16 -13.42 -6.74
CA LEU A 151 -10.30 -12.82 -7.42
C LEU A 151 -10.28 -13.06 -8.93
N ARG A 152 -9.16 -13.52 -9.50
CA ARG A 152 -9.04 -13.70 -10.95
C ARG A 152 -10.05 -14.71 -11.46
N THR A 153 -10.80 -14.34 -12.49
CA THR A 153 -11.65 -15.30 -13.19
C THR A 153 -10.77 -16.23 -14.01
N VAL A 154 -10.92 -17.55 -13.82
CA VAL A 154 -10.32 -18.53 -14.73
C VAL A 154 -11.25 -18.65 -15.92
N THR A 155 -10.85 -18.09 -17.05
CA THR A 155 -11.51 -18.31 -18.34
C THR A 155 -11.03 -19.62 -18.97
#